data_AF-W7B3U6-F1
#
_entry.id   AF-W7B3U6-F1
#
_cell.length_a   1.000
_cell.length_b   1.000
_cell.length_c   1.000
_cell.angle_alpha   90.00
_cell.angle_beta   90.00
_cell.angle_gamma   90.00
#
_symmetry.space_group_name_H-M   'P 1'
#
loop_
_entity.id
_entity.type
_entity.pdbx_description
1 polymer ?
#
loop_
_entity_poly.entity_id
_entity_poly.type
_entity_poly.pdbx_seq_one_letter_code
_entity_poly.pdbx_strand_id
1 'polypeptide(L)'
;MSFLTFTFSLGLLAAILSSVPFVTRSSESFGINVGTKLSGSKQILKWKRQYAFLMGFLAIGLFLVSFIFSWFSSLLLFYIACSFGIYLVYHFRTKTFKKQQIAEGNLQEQAMVIVEASGSQHKWVISGWYYLIPFLFFLLTLFFDSHIL
;
A
#
# COMPACT_ATOMS: atom_id res chain seq x y z
N MET A 1 25.36 -4.92 -0.67
CA MET A 1 24.29 -5.62 0.06
C MET A 1 24.46 -7.15 0.01
N SER A 2 24.27 -7.88 1.13
CA SER A 2 24.33 -9.36 1.17
C SER A 2 22.96 -10.01 0.93
N PHE A 3 22.93 -11.28 0.53
CA PHE A 3 21.68 -12.03 0.28
C PHE A 3 20.75 -12.06 1.52
N LEU A 4 21.33 -12.19 2.72
CA LEU A 4 20.57 -12.16 3.97
C LEU A 4 19.91 -10.80 4.20
N THR A 5 20.68 -9.71 4.04
CA THR A 5 20.15 -8.33 4.18
C THR A 5 19.11 -7.99 3.12
N PHE A 6 19.27 -8.50 1.89
CA PHE A 6 18.29 -8.38 0.81
C PHE A 6 16.98 -9.08 1.17
N THR A 7 17.04 -10.35 1.58
CA THR A 7 15.86 -11.15 1.90
C THR A 7 15.06 -10.52 3.03
N PHE A 8 15.75 -10.07 4.09
CA PHE A 8 15.12 -9.37 5.20
C PHE A 8 14.44 -8.07 4.76
N SER A 9 15.15 -7.27 3.96
CA SER A 9 14.64 -5.97 3.47
C SER A 9 13.46 -6.13 2.51
N LEU A 10 13.52 -7.11 1.60
CA LEU A 10 12.43 -7.44 0.68
C LEU A 10 11.20 -7.93 1.44
N GLY A 11 11.38 -8.83 2.41
CA GLY A 11 10.29 -9.33 3.24
C GLY A 11 9.61 -8.22 4.05
N LEU A 12 10.41 -7.34 4.66
CA LEU A 12 9.90 -6.20 5.43
C LEU A 12 9.14 -5.20 4.52
N LEU A 13 9.72 -4.83 3.38
CA LEU A 13 9.06 -3.96 2.40
C LEU A 13 7.76 -4.58 1.89
N ALA A 14 7.75 -5.87 1.58
CA ALA A 14 6.56 -6.55 1.11
C ALA A 14 5.46 -6.57 2.18
N ALA A 15 5.80 -6.83 3.44
CA ALA A 15 4.85 -6.78 4.54
C ALA A 15 4.25 -5.39 4.73
N ILE A 16 5.08 -4.34 4.73
CA ILE A 16 4.64 -2.95 4.90
C ILE A 16 3.75 -2.54 3.71
N LEU A 17 4.24 -2.68 2.47
CA LEU A 17 3.56 -2.18 1.28
C LEU A 17 2.28 -2.96 0.96
N SER A 18 2.21 -4.26 1.26
CA SER A 18 0.98 -5.06 1.11
C SER A 18 -0.09 -4.70 2.16
N SER A 19 0.34 -4.25 3.35
CA SER A 19 -0.54 -3.89 4.45
C SER A 19 -1.13 -2.48 4.32
N VAL A 20 -0.51 -1.60 3.54
CA VAL A 20 -0.96 -0.20 3.31
C VAL A 20 -2.48 -0.08 3.16
N PRO A 21 -3.17 -0.76 2.22
CA PRO A 21 -4.60 -0.55 2.01
C PRO A 21 -5.49 -1.05 3.17
N PHE A 22 -4.96 -1.90 4.06
CA PHE A 22 -5.67 -2.38 5.25
C PHE A 22 -5.47 -1.47 6.46
N VAL A 23 -4.31 -0.82 6.53
CA VAL A 23 -3.91 0.04 7.63
C VAL A 23 -4.40 1.48 7.40
N THR A 24 -4.58 1.91 6.15
CA THR A 24 -5.18 3.20 5.81
C THR A 24 -6.60 3.33 6.37
N ARG A 25 -7.02 4.58 6.65
CA ARG A 25 -8.28 4.95 7.32
C ARG A 25 -9.46 4.12 6.81
N SER A 26 -10.36 3.71 7.70
CA SER A 26 -11.50 2.85 7.34
C SER A 26 -12.46 3.47 6.32
N SER A 27 -12.46 4.79 6.13
CA SER A 27 -13.22 5.48 5.07
C SER A 27 -12.46 5.61 3.75
N GLU A 28 -11.17 5.28 3.75
CA GLU A 28 -10.26 5.42 2.62
C GLU A 28 -9.81 4.06 2.11
N SER A 29 -9.64 3.98 0.79
CA SER A 29 -9.08 2.81 0.14
C SER A 29 -8.21 3.28 -1.00
N PHE A 30 -6.94 2.84 -1.02
CA PHE A 30 -5.96 3.23 -2.03
C PHE A 30 -5.86 4.76 -2.22
N GLY A 31 -5.89 5.51 -1.11
CA GLY A 31 -5.79 6.98 -1.13
C GLY A 31 -7.07 7.71 -1.59
N ILE A 32 -8.19 6.99 -1.76
CA ILE A 32 -9.48 7.60 -2.11
C ILE A 32 -10.47 7.40 -0.98
N ASN A 33 -11.05 8.51 -0.51
CA ASN A 33 -12.15 8.50 0.44
C ASN A 33 -13.43 8.02 -0.26
N VAL A 34 -13.86 6.81 0.10
CA VAL A 34 -15.06 6.13 -0.41
C VAL A 34 -16.17 6.08 0.65
N GLY A 35 -15.93 6.62 1.86
CA GLY A 35 -16.84 6.52 3.00
C GLY A 35 -16.79 5.15 3.69
N THR A 36 -17.18 5.11 4.96
CA THR A 36 -17.13 3.89 5.80
C THR A 36 -18.06 2.79 5.29
N LYS A 37 -19.22 3.15 4.73
CA LYS A 37 -20.21 2.21 4.17
C LYS A 37 -19.66 1.40 2.99
N LEU A 38 -18.91 2.03 2.08
CA LEU A 38 -18.39 1.37 0.88
C LEU A 38 -16.98 0.81 1.05
N SER A 39 -16.15 1.37 1.92
CA SER A 39 -14.84 0.79 2.23
C SER A 39 -14.91 -0.64 2.77
N GLY A 40 -15.99 -0.96 3.50
CA GLY A 40 -16.30 -2.32 3.94
C GLY A 40 -17.00 -3.20 2.90
N SER A 41 -17.27 -2.69 1.70
CA SER A 41 -17.94 -3.48 0.65
C SER A 41 -17.10 -4.68 0.25
N LYS A 42 -17.79 -5.79 -0.11
CA LYS A 42 -17.15 -7.02 -0.57
C LYS A 42 -16.21 -6.78 -1.76
N GLN A 43 -16.53 -5.80 -2.62
CA GLN A 43 -15.74 -5.45 -3.79
C GLN A 43 -14.41 -4.79 -3.43
N ILE A 44 -14.42 -3.77 -2.57
CA ILE A 44 -13.19 -3.10 -2.13
C ILE A 44 -12.32 -4.07 -1.33
N LEU A 45 -12.91 -4.89 -0.45
CA LEU A 45 -12.17 -5.90 0.30
C LEU A 45 -11.51 -6.94 -0.63
N LYS A 46 -12.20 -7.36 -1.70
CA LYS A 46 -11.63 -8.25 -2.72
C LYS A 46 -10.43 -7.60 -3.40
N TRP A 47 -10.49 -6.30 -3.71
CA TRP A 47 -9.37 -5.57 -4.29
C TRP A 47 -8.18 -5.43 -3.35
N LYS A 48 -8.40 -5.15 -2.06
CA LYS A 48 -7.33 -5.13 -1.06
C LYS A 48 -6.61 -6.48 -0.95
N ARG A 49 -7.38 -7.59 -0.96
CA ARG A 49 -6.81 -8.94 -0.96
C ARG A 49 -6.03 -9.24 -2.23
N GLN A 50 -6.60 -8.96 -3.40
CA GLN A 50 -5.92 -9.17 -4.68
C GLN A 50 -4.61 -8.37 -4.77
N TYR A 51 -4.63 -7.12 -4.30
CA TYR A 51 -3.44 -6.30 -4.18
C TYR A 51 -2.38 -6.96 -3.31
N ALA A 52 -2.72 -7.40 -2.09
CA ALA A 52 -1.77 -8.06 -1.20
C ALA A 52 -1.19 -9.35 -1.80
N PHE A 53 -2.02 -10.16 -2.46
CA PHE A 53 -1.55 -11.35 -3.17
C PHE A 53 -0.60 -11.00 -4.30
N LEU A 54 -0.89 -9.97 -5.09
CA LEU A 54 -0.03 -9.54 -6.19
C LEU A 54 1.32 -9.01 -5.67
N MET A 55 1.31 -8.26 -4.58
CA MET A 55 2.52 -7.75 -3.92
C MET A 55 3.38 -8.87 -3.35
N GLY A 56 2.75 -9.90 -2.75
CA GLY A 56 3.44 -11.08 -2.25
C GLY A 56 4.01 -11.94 -3.38
N PHE A 57 3.24 -12.15 -4.46
CA PHE A 57 3.70 -12.90 -5.63
C PHE A 57 4.90 -12.21 -6.30
N LEU A 58 4.85 -10.88 -6.42
CA LEU A 58 5.96 -10.07 -6.93
C LEU A 58 7.21 -10.23 -6.06
N ALA A 59 7.06 -10.18 -4.72
CA ALA A 59 8.17 -10.36 -3.80
C ALA A 59 8.79 -11.77 -3.90
N ILE A 60 7.96 -12.82 -3.96
CA ILE A 60 8.44 -14.20 -4.15
C ILE A 60 9.18 -14.35 -5.49
N GLY A 61 8.65 -13.76 -6.56
CA GLY A 61 9.30 -13.76 -7.86
C GLY A 61 10.69 -13.13 -7.82
N LEU A 62 10.83 -11.96 -7.20
CA LEU A 62 12.13 -11.29 -7.05
C LEU A 62 13.08 -12.03 -6.11
N PHE A 63 12.56 -12.68 -5.07
CA PHE A 63 13.34 -13.55 -4.20
C PHE A 63 13.95 -14.72 -5.00
N LEU A 64 13.16 -15.38 -5.86
CA LEU A 64 13.65 -16.45 -6.72
C LEU A 64 14.70 -15.95 -7.74
N VAL A 65 14.45 -14.80 -8.36
CA VAL A 65 15.41 -14.16 -9.29
C VAL A 65 16.74 -13.84 -8.61
N SER A 66 16.70 -13.48 -7.32
CA SER A 66 17.90 -13.13 -6.55
C SER A 66 18.88 -14.29 -6.32
N PHE A 67 18.44 -15.56 -6.50
CA PHE A 67 19.35 -16.71 -6.49
C PHE A 67 20.23 -16.79 -7.74
N ILE A 68 19.78 -16.19 -8.85
CA ILE A 68 20.47 -16.21 -10.14
C ILE A 68 21.27 -14.90 -10.32
N PHE A 69 20.69 -13.78 -9.89
CA PHE A 69 21.28 -12.45 -10.07
C PHE A 69 21.54 -11.76 -8.74
N SER A 70 22.78 -11.37 -8.48
CA SER A 70 23.19 -10.66 -7.25
C SER A 70 22.93 -9.15 -7.28
N TRP A 71 22.09 -8.65 -8.19
CA TRP A 71 21.76 -7.21 -8.32
C TRP A 71 20.71 -6.78 -7.30
N PHE A 72 20.97 -7.04 -6.02
CA PHE A 72 19.98 -6.92 -4.96
C PHE A 72 19.38 -5.51 -4.82
N SER A 73 20.21 -4.46 -4.91
CA SER A 73 19.73 -3.08 -4.81
C SER A 73 18.82 -2.71 -5.99
N SER A 74 19.17 -3.13 -7.21
CA SER A 74 18.33 -2.94 -8.39
C SER A 74 17.01 -3.70 -8.29
N LEU A 75 17.02 -4.93 -7.74
CA LEU A 75 15.82 -5.72 -7.51
C LEU A 75 14.89 -5.06 -6.47
N LEU A 76 15.44 -4.47 -5.40
CA LEU A 76 14.65 -3.71 -4.42
C LEU A 76 14.03 -2.45 -5.04
N LEU A 77 14.80 -1.68 -5.81
CA LEU A 77 14.28 -0.51 -6.52
C LEU A 77 13.18 -0.90 -7.50
N PHE A 78 13.39 -1.98 -8.25
CA PHE A 78 12.39 -2.55 -9.15
C PHE A 78 11.13 -2.98 -8.40
N TYR A 79 11.28 -3.63 -7.24
CA TYR A 79 10.15 -4.00 -6.37
C TYR A 79 9.32 -2.77 -5.99
N ILE A 80 9.98 -1.69 -5.53
CA ILE A 80 9.31 -0.45 -5.14
C ILE A 80 8.59 0.18 -6.33
N ALA A 81 9.24 0.25 -7.50
CA ALA A 81 8.65 0.82 -8.70
C ALA A 81 7.41 0.04 -9.16
N CYS A 82 7.49 -1.29 -9.23
CA CYS A 82 6.36 -2.15 -9.56
C CYS A 82 5.24 -2.06 -8.51
N SER A 83 5.59 -2.04 -7.22
CA SER A 83 4.64 -1.87 -6.12
C SER A 83 3.86 -0.57 -6.23
N PHE A 84 4.54 0.53 -6.55
CA PHE A 84 3.90 1.81 -6.81
C PHE A 84 2.97 1.75 -8.02
N GLY A 85 3.41 1.15 -9.13
CA GLY A 85 2.57 0.96 -10.32
C GLY A 85 1.30 0.16 -10.03
N ILE A 86 1.41 -0.95 -9.29
CA ILE A 86 0.28 -1.76 -8.84
C ILE A 86 -0.67 -0.91 -7.99
N TYR A 87 -0.14 -0.19 -6.99
CA TYR A 87 -0.94 0.69 -6.15
C TYR A 87 -1.72 1.71 -6.99
N LEU A 88 -1.08 2.29 -8.00
CA LEU A 88 -1.65 3.32 -8.87
C LEU A 88 -2.80 2.77 -9.74
N VAL A 89 -2.67 1.52 -10.22
CA VAL A 89 -3.79 0.82 -10.90
C VAL A 89 -5.00 0.68 -9.97
N TYR A 90 -4.79 0.25 -8.72
CA TYR A 90 -5.88 0.13 -7.75
C TYR A 90 -6.45 1.47 -7.30
N HIS A 91 -5.62 2.51 -7.23
CA HIS A 91 -6.05 3.89 -6.99
C HIS A 91 -7.03 4.34 -8.09
N PHE A 92 -6.67 4.19 -9.37
CA PHE A 92 -7.57 4.55 -10.47
C PHE A 92 -8.82 3.69 -10.51
N ARG A 93 -8.73 2.37 -10.26
CA ARG A 93 -9.91 1.50 -10.14
C ARG A 93 -10.87 1.98 -9.05
N THR A 94 -10.33 2.35 -7.89
CA THR A 94 -11.12 2.88 -6.77
C THR A 94 -11.73 4.24 -7.13
N LYS A 95 -11.02 5.07 -7.91
CA LYS A 95 -11.51 6.36 -8.41
C LYS A 95 -12.72 6.18 -9.31
N THR A 96 -12.61 5.26 -10.28
CA THR A 96 -13.69 4.96 -11.23
C THR A 96 -14.88 4.33 -10.52
N PHE A 97 -14.64 3.41 -9.58
CA PHE A 97 -15.68 2.80 -8.77
C PHE A 97 -16.46 3.83 -7.96
N LYS A 98 -15.76 4.77 -7.31
CA LYS A 98 -16.41 5.87 -6.59
C LYS A 98 -17.32 6.68 -7.51
N LYS A 99 -16.86 7.02 -8.72
CA LYS A 99 -17.67 7.74 -9.71
C LYS A 99 -18.91 6.96 -10.13
N GLN A 100 -18.79 5.66 -10.35
CA GLN A 100 -19.93 4.79 -10.69
C GLN A 100 -20.97 4.77 -9.56
N GLN A 101 -20.52 4.59 -8.32
CA GLN A 101 -21.40 4.59 -7.15
C GLN A 101 -22.09 5.94 -6.91
N ILE A 102 -21.44 7.06 -7.27
CA ILE A 102 -22.07 8.38 -7.27
C ILE A 102 -23.15 8.48 -8.35
N ALA A 103 -22.84 8.04 -9.58
CA ALA A 103 -23.79 8.06 -10.69
C ALA A 103 -25.01 7.16 -10.46
N GLU A 104 -24.84 6.06 -9.73
CA GLU A 104 -25.91 5.14 -9.32
C GLU A 104 -26.73 5.66 -8.12
N GLY A 105 -26.37 6.82 -7.55
CA GLY A 105 -27.05 7.40 -6.38
C GLY A 105 -26.71 6.73 -5.04
N ASN A 106 -25.82 5.73 -5.04
CA ASN A 106 -25.35 5.03 -3.84
C ASN A 106 -24.38 5.88 -2.99
N LEU A 107 -23.81 6.93 -3.59
CA LEU A 107 -22.97 7.93 -2.94
C LEU A 107 -23.39 9.34 -3.33
N GLN A 108 -23.48 10.25 -2.36
CA GLN A 108 -23.58 11.68 -2.66
C GLN A 108 -22.22 12.21 -3.13
N GLU A 109 -22.23 12.96 -4.23
CA GLU A 109 -21.05 13.53 -4.90
C GLU A 109 -20.26 14.46 -3.97
N GLN A 110 -20.98 15.06 -3.03
CA GLN A 110 -20.45 15.71 -1.85
C GLN A 110 -20.64 14.76 -0.67
N ALA A 111 -19.56 14.15 -0.20
CA ALA A 111 -19.43 14.01 1.25
C ALA A 111 -19.31 15.44 1.78
N MET A 112 -20.44 16.16 1.82
CA MET A 112 -20.57 17.39 2.57
C MET A 112 -20.00 17.03 3.94
N VAL A 113 -19.07 17.86 4.38
CA VAL A 113 -18.57 17.88 5.75
C VAL A 113 -19.76 18.29 6.63
N ILE A 114 -20.81 17.47 6.68
CA ILE A 114 -21.69 17.41 7.84
C ILE A 114 -20.86 16.59 8.80
N VAL A 115 -20.00 17.31 9.52
CA VAL A 115 -19.62 16.95 10.88
C VAL A 115 -20.94 16.95 11.64
N GLU A 116 -21.73 15.90 11.46
CA GLU A 116 -22.67 15.52 12.49
C GLU A 116 -21.76 14.95 13.56
N ALA A 117 -21.39 15.83 14.49
CA ALA A 117 -20.79 15.53 15.76
C ALA A 117 -21.79 14.72 16.61
N SER A 118 -22.26 13.59 16.08
CA SER A 118 -23.05 12.61 16.81
C SER A 118 -22.18 11.40 17.02
N GLY A 119 -21.80 11.22 18.29
CA GLY A 119 -20.68 10.42 18.74
C GLY A 119 -20.65 9.00 18.20
N SER A 120 -19.46 8.53 17.89
CA SER A 120 -18.92 7.28 18.46
C SER A 120 -17.60 6.88 17.77
N GLN A 121 -16.60 6.63 18.60
CA GLN A 121 -15.40 5.82 18.34
C GLN A 121 -14.34 6.42 17.41
N HIS A 122 -13.39 7.10 18.07
CA HIS A 122 -11.98 7.14 17.69
C HIS A 122 -11.54 5.81 17.03
N LYS A 123 -11.37 5.79 15.71
CA LYS A 123 -10.74 4.67 15.00
C LYS A 123 -9.54 5.18 14.24
N TRP A 124 -8.40 5.06 14.93
CA TRP A 124 -7.01 5.03 14.46
C TRP A 124 -6.76 5.78 13.15
N VAL A 125 -6.48 7.08 13.31
CA VAL A 125 -5.83 7.90 12.29
C VAL A 125 -4.34 7.55 12.36
N ILE A 126 -3.91 6.61 11.53
CA ILE A 126 -2.47 6.48 11.28
C ILE A 126 -2.13 7.63 10.32
N SER A 127 -1.59 8.70 10.90
CA SER A 127 -1.10 9.88 10.19
C SER A 127 -0.13 9.48 9.08
N GLY A 128 -0.02 10.30 8.02
CA GLY A 128 0.86 10.07 6.85
C GLY A 128 2.33 9.75 7.19
N TRP A 129 2.72 9.91 8.45
CA TRP A 129 3.94 9.39 9.09
C TRP A 129 4.18 7.89 8.88
N TYR A 130 3.17 7.07 8.56
CA TYR A 130 3.43 5.67 8.21
C TYR A 130 4.27 5.51 6.93
N TYR A 131 4.20 6.45 5.99
CA TYR A 131 5.06 6.45 4.80
C TYR A 131 6.52 6.84 5.11
N LEU A 132 6.76 7.54 6.22
CA LEU A 132 8.12 7.85 6.69
C LEU A 132 8.86 6.59 7.14
N ILE A 133 8.16 5.57 7.64
CA ILE A 133 8.78 4.34 8.16
C ILE A 133 9.54 3.56 7.06
N PRO A 134 8.92 3.15 5.93
CA PRO A 134 9.66 2.50 4.86
C PRO A 134 10.68 3.41 4.18
N PHE A 135 10.44 4.74 4.16
CA PHE A 135 11.41 5.70 3.63
C PHE A 135 12.67 5.81 4.50
N LEU A 136 12.52 5.89 5.83
CA LEU A 136 13.64 5.88 6.76
C LEU A 136 14.39 4.54 6.71
N PHE A 137 13.67 3.42 6.58
CA PHE A 137 14.28 2.11 6.42
C PHE A 137 15.11 2.00 5.14
N PHE A 138 14.59 2.52 4.03
CA PHE A 138 15.31 2.60 2.76
C PHE A 138 16.58 3.45 2.87
N LEU A 139 16.50 4.62 3.51
CA LEU A 139 17.66 5.47 3.78
C LEU A 139 18.70 4.77 4.67
N LEU A 140 18.25 4.08 5.72
CA LEU A 140 19.13 3.32 6.60
C LEU A 140 19.82 2.16 5.86
N THR A 141 19.11 1.47 4.96
CA THR A 141 19.72 0.39 4.16
C THR A 141 20.77 0.94 3.20
N LEU A 142 20.51 2.07 2.52
CA LEU A 142 21.52 2.73 1.69
C LEU A 142 22.73 3.20 2.51
N PHE A 143 22.49 3.78 3.68
CA PHE A 143 23.55 4.30 4.55
C PHE A 143 24.45 3.18 5.10
N PHE A 144 23.86 2.08 5.57
CA PHE A 144 24.63 0.90 6.00
C PHE A 144 25.42 0.26 4.86
N ASP A 145 24.87 0.19 3.65
CA ASP A 145 25.60 -0.37 2.50
C ASP A 145 26.81 0.51 2.11
N SER A 146 26.73 1.82 2.32
CA SER A 146 27.83 2.76 2.04
C SER A 146 28.98 2.74 3.07
N HIS A 147 28.75 2.22 4.27
CA HIS A 147 29.74 2.16 5.35
C HIS A 147 30.40 0.78 5.51
N ILE A 148 29.95 -0.23 4.76
CA ILE A 148 30.49 -1.61 4.78
C ILE A 148 31.51 -1.82 3.64
N LEU A 149 31.80 -0.78 2.84
CA LEU A 149 32.75 -0.79 1.72
C LEU A 149 34.08 -0.12 2.09
#